data_AF-F7ZIB8-F1
#
_entry.id   AF-F7ZIB8-F1
#
_cell.length_a   1.000
_cell.length_b   1.000
_cell.length_c   1.000
_cell.angle_alpha   90.00
_cell.angle_beta   90.00
_cell.angle_gamma   90.00
#
_symmetry.space_group_name_H-M   'P 1'
#
loop_
_entity.id
_entity.type
_entity.pdbx_description
1 polymer ?
#
loop_
_entity_poly.entity_id
_entity_poly.type
_entity_poly.pdbx_seq_one_letter_code
_entity_poly.pdbx_strand_id
1 'polypeptide(L)'
;MSKRQLNAIKQIFDLQFKKKQGAFLAVVQKEQQLRGQLKKLDTQVRNSQIHEHQNMQAIGADVIWQSWVERSKKTLNLELAQVLAQKETLLSNVRKDYGKLLVSRELYSSIESTERNQTQAKLLVSAIETTITARNS
;
A
#
# COMPACT_ATOMS: atom_id res chain seq x y z
N MET A 1 2.99 3.45 -30.87
CA MET A 1 2.82 2.44 -29.81
C MET A 1 1.44 1.80 -29.98
N SER A 2 1.35 0.47 -30.05
CA SER A 2 0.07 -0.23 -30.32
C SER A 2 -0.80 -0.37 -29.06
N LYS A 3 -2.13 -0.28 -29.19
CA LYS A 3 -3.10 -0.48 -28.09
C LYS A 3 -2.88 -1.80 -27.33
N ARG A 4 -2.53 -2.87 -28.04
CA ARG A 4 -2.19 -4.16 -27.42
C ARG A 4 -0.95 -4.07 -26.52
N GLN A 5 0.09 -3.37 -26.96
CA GLN A 5 1.31 -3.16 -26.18
C GLN A 5 1.02 -2.33 -24.92
N LEU A 6 0.21 -1.27 -25.05
CA LEU A 6 -0.16 -0.44 -23.91
C LEU A 6 -1.04 -1.20 -22.90
N ASN A 7 -1.94 -2.06 -23.37
CA ASN A 7 -2.70 -2.95 -22.49
C ASN A 7 -1.80 -3.92 -21.71
N ALA A 8 -0.81 -4.52 -22.38
CA ALA A 8 0.16 -5.41 -21.74
C ALA A 8 0.99 -4.67 -20.68
N ILE A 9 1.48 -3.47 -20.98
CA ILE A 9 2.23 -2.62 -20.02
C ILE A 9 1.34 -2.25 -18.82
N LYS A 10 0.09 -1.87 -19.06
CA LYS A 10 -0.88 -1.59 -17.99
C LYS A 10 -1.04 -2.78 -17.05
N GLN A 11 -1.18 -3.98 -17.59
CA GLN A 11 -1.30 -5.22 -16.80
C GLN A 11 -0.02 -5.51 -16.01
N ILE A 12 1.16 -5.34 -16.62
CA ILE A 12 2.44 -5.54 -15.94
C ILE A 12 2.59 -4.57 -14.76
N PHE A 13 2.29 -3.28 -14.96
CA PHE A 13 2.35 -2.29 -13.89
C PHE A 13 1.32 -2.57 -12.79
N ASP A 14 0.13 -3.06 -13.14
CA ASP A 14 -0.88 -3.45 -12.15
C ASP A 14 -0.39 -4.59 -11.25
N LEU A 15 0.22 -5.61 -11.86
CA LEU A 15 0.82 -6.73 -11.13
C LEU A 15 2.00 -6.30 -10.25
N GLN A 16 2.89 -5.46 -10.77
CA GLN A 16 4.02 -4.92 -10.00
C GLN A 16 3.55 -4.09 -8.81
N PHE A 17 2.56 -3.21 -9.03
CA PHE A 17 1.95 -2.42 -7.98
C PHE A 17 1.32 -3.31 -6.90
N LYS A 18 0.51 -4.30 -7.27
CA LYS A 18 -0.11 -5.25 -6.33
C LYS A 18 0.92 -5.99 -5.49
N LYS A 19 1.99 -6.49 -6.12
CA LYS A 19 3.09 -7.17 -5.42
C LYS A 19 3.73 -6.26 -4.37
N LYS A 20 4.08 -5.03 -4.74
CA LYS A 20 4.71 -4.07 -3.82
C LYS A 20 3.74 -3.59 -2.73
N GLN A 21 2.48 -3.41 -3.06
CA GLN A 21 1.42 -3.08 -2.11
C GLN A 21 1.29 -4.18 -1.05
N GLY A 22 1.29 -5.46 -1.45
CA GLY A 22 1.28 -6.59 -0.51
C GLY A 22 2.49 -6.58 0.45
N ALA A 23 3.70 -6.35 -0.09
CA ALA A 23 4.90 -6.22 0.74
C ALA A 23 4.83 -5.04 1.73
N PHE A 24 4.27 -3.90 1.30
CA PHE A 24 4.05 -2.75 2.17
C PHE A 24 3.04 -3.06 3.28
N LEU A 25 1.93 -3.73 2.97
CA LEU A 25 0.93 -4.13 3.96
C LEU A 25 1.50 -5.07 5.03
N ALA A 26 2.37 -6.01 4.64
CA ALA A 26 3.06 -6.88 5.59
C ALA A 26 3.91 -6.08 6.59
N VAL A 27 4.61 -5.03 6.13
CA VAL A 27 5.41 -4.15 7.00
C VAL A 27 4.51 -3.31 7.92
N VAL A 28 3.38 -2.80 7.43
CA VAL A 28 2.39 -2.09 8.26
C VAL A 28 1.83 -3.02 9.35
N GLN A 29 1.55 -4.28 9.02
CA GLN A 29 1.07 -5.26 9.99
C GLN A 29 2.12 -5.55 11.06
N LYS A 30 3.40 -5.68 10.68
CA LYS A 30 4.51 -5.83 11.64
C LYS A 30 4.64 -4.61 12.55
N GLU A 31 4.51 -3.39 12.02
CA GLU A 31 4.50 -2.16 12.82
C GLU A 31 3.38 -2.19 13.87
N GLN A 32 2.16 -2.57 13.47
CA GLN A 32 1.02 -2.66 14.38
C GLN A 32 1.25 -3.71 15.48
N GLN A 33 1.85 -4.86 15.14
CA GLN A 33 2.20 -5.89 16.11
C GLN A 33 3.20 -5.37 17.15
N LEU A 34 4.28 -4.71 16.71
CA LEU A 34 5.30 -4.15 17.60
C LEU A 34 4.73 -3.07 18.53
N ARG A 35 3.91 -2.15 17.99
CA ARG A 35 3.18 -1.16 18.80
C ARG A 35 2.25 -1.82 19.81
N GLY A 36 1.59 -2.91 19.41
CA GLY A 36 0.74 -3.71 20.30
C GLY A 36 1.52 -4.37 21.43
N GLN A 37 2.71 -4.91 21.15
CA GLN A 37 3.61 -5.50 22.14
C GLN A 37 4.12 -4.45 23.13
N LEU A 38 4.54 -3.27 22.65
CA LEU A 38 4.94 -2.16 23.51
C LEU A 38 3.79 -1.74 24.44
N LYS A 39 2.58 -1.56 23.91
CA LYS A 39 1.40 -1.20 24.72
C LYS A 39 1.08 -2.25 25.78
N LYS A 40 1.21 -3.54 25.45
CA LYS A 40 1.03 -4.64 26.41
C LYS A 40 2.08 -4.58 27.51
N LEU A 41 3.35 -4.39 27.16
CA LEU A 41 4.45 -4.27 28.11
C LEU A 41 4.25 -3.07 29.05
N ASP A 42 3.85 -1.92 28.53
CA ASP A 42 3.55 -0.73 29.34
C ASP A 42 2.38 -0.95 30.30
N THR A 43 1.36 -1.71 29.86
CA THR A 43 0.22 -2.07 30.72
C THR A 43 0.64 -3.00 31.83
N GLN A 44 1.49 -3.99 31.53
CA GLN A 44 2.04 -4.91 32.53
C GLN A 44 2.85 -4.16 33.59
N VAL A 45 3.77 -3.28 33.16
CA VAL A 45 4.58 -2.45 34.06
C VAL A 45 3.71 -1.60 34.97
N ARG A 46 2.70 -0.92 34.42
CA ARG A 46 1.78 -0.09 35.21
C ARG A 46 1.00 -0.92 36.24
N ASN A 47 0.53 -2.11 35.86
CA ASN A 47 -0.19 -2.98 36.79
C ASN A 47 0.73 -3.48 37.91
N SER A 48 1.97 -3.87 37.59
CA SER A 48 2.95 -4.30 38.59
C SER A 48 3.22 -3.22 39.65
N GLN A 49 3.40 -1.96 39.21
CA GLN A 49 3.64 -0.82 40.11
C GLN A 49 2.46 -0.55 41.07
N ILE A 50 1.22 -0.76 40.62
CA ILE A 50 0.03 -0.60 41.46
C ILE A 50 -0.02 -1.67 42.57
N HIS A 51 0.39 -2.91 42.26
CA HIS A 51 0.38 -4.01 43.21
C HIS A 51 1.56 -4.00 44.20
N GLU A 52 2.72 -3.46 43.82
CA GLU A 52 3.88 -3.32 44.73
C GLU A 52 3.62 -2.38 45.91
N HIS A 53 2.79 -1.35 45.76
CA HIS A 53 2.40 -0.47 46.86
C HIS A 53 1.62 -1.20 47.97
N GLN A 54 1.15 -2.43 47.73
CA GLN A 54 0.42 -3.26 48.71
C GLN A 54 1.30 -4.30 49.42
N ASN A 55 2.46 -4.68 48.87
CA ASN A 55 3.33 -5.74 49.41
C ASN A 55 4.80 -5.31 49.42
N MET A 56 5.28 -4.89 50.60
CA MET A 56 6.59 -4.27 50.83
C MET A 56 7.78 -5.25 50.89
N GLN A 57 7.71 -6.41 50.23
CA GLN A 57 8.70 -7.50 50.41
C GLN A 57 9.09 -8.20 49.09
N ALA A 58 9.91 -7.58 48.23
CA ALA A 58 10.71 -8.28 47.21
C ALA A 58 11.72 -7.37 46.44
N ILE A 59 12.60 -6.63 47.13
CA ILE A 59 13.51 -5.64 46.51
C ILE A 59 14.44 -6.26 45.43
N GLY A 60 14.87 -7.52 45.57
CA GLY A 60 15.76 -8.17 44.60
C GLY A 60 15.08 -8.67 43.32
N ALA A 61 13.82 -9.10 43.41
CA ALA A 61 13.06 -9.59 42.25
C ALA A 61 12.62 -8.44 41.34
N ASP A 62 12.31 -7.28 41.93
CA ASP A 62 11.93 -6.08 41.17
C ASP A 62 13.09 -5.55 40.32
N VAL A 63 14.33 -5.48 40.84
CA VAL A 63 15.49 -5.03 40.04
C VAL A 63 15.72 -5.91 38.80
N ILE A 64 15.59 -7.23 38.93
CA ILE A 64 15.72 -8.15 37.78
C ILE A 64 14.58 -7.90 36.79
N TRP A 65 13.34 -7.77 37.27
CA TRP A 65 12.16 -7.47 36.47
C TRP A 65 12.30 -6.13 35.70
N GLN A 66 12.64 -5.03 36.38
CA GLN A 66 12.88 -3.73 35.76
C GLN A 66 13.95 -3.81 34.68
N SER A 67 15.06 -4.50 34.96
CA SER A 67 16.13 -4.66 33.96
C SER A 67 15.66 -5.43 32.72
N TRP A 68 14.77 -6.42 32.88
CA TRP A 68 14.17 -7.16 31.78
C TRP A 68 13.18 -6.29 30.99
N VAL A 69 12.37 -5.48 31.66
CA VAL A 69 11.45 -4.52 31.02
C VAL A 69 12.22 -3.53 30.15
N GLU A 70 13.28 -2.92 30.68
CA GLU A 70 14.10 -1.94 29.96
C GLU A 70 14.77 -2.56 28.73
N ARG A 71 15.35 -3.77 28.87
CA ARG A 71 15.92 -4.50 27.73
C ARG A 71 14.86 -4.81 26.68
N SER A 72 13.68 -5.28 27.10
CA SER A 72 12.57 -5.63 26.20
C SER A 72 12.05 -4.41 25.45
N LYS A 73 11.85 -3.28 26.14
CA LYS A 73 11.47 -2.00 25.52
C LYS A 73 12.50 -1.55 24.49
N LYS A 74 13.78 -1.59 24.85
CA LYS A 74 14.86 -1.20 23.94
C LYS A 74 14.87 -2.06 22.66
N THR A 75 14.74 -3.38 22.79
CA THR A 75 14.68 -4.29 21.65
C THR A 75 13.46 -3.99 20.76
N LEU A 76 12.27 -3.88 21.34
CA LEU A 76 11.04 -3.58 20.60
C LEU A 76 11.09 -2.22 19.89
N ASN A 77 11.66 -1.20 20.52
CA ASN A 77 11.84 0.13 19.92
C ASN A 77 12.84 0.12 18.76
N LEU A 78 13.94 -0.64 18.90
CA LEU A 78 14.92 -0.80 17.82
C LEU A 78 14.31 -1.52 16.62
N GLU A 79 13.55 -2.60 16.85
CA GLU A 79 12.82 -3.29 15.79
C GLU A 79 11.77 -2.37 15.13
N LEU A 80 11.05 -1.57 15.93
CA LEU A 80 10.08 -0.61 15.41
C LEU A 80 10.75 0.44 14.54
N ALA A 81 11.90 0.98 14.96
CA ALA A 81 12.66 1.94 14.17
C ALA A 81 13.11 1.36 12.82
N GLN A 82 13.58 0.10 12.81
CA GLN A 82 13.95 -0.60 11.56
C GLN A 82 12.74 -0.79 10.64
N VAL A 83 11.59 -1.21 11.19
CA VAL A 83 10.35 -1.38 10.44
C VAL A 83 9.86 -0.05 9.85
N LEU A 84 9.97 1.05 10.60
CA LEU A 84 9.61 2.39 10.12
C LEU A 84 10.53 2.84 8.97
N ALA A 85 11.85 2.61 9.08
CA ALA A 85 12.79 2.91 8.00
C ALA A 85 12.50 2.09 6.73
N GLN A 86 12.19 0.80 6.90
CA GLN A 86 11.79 -0.07 5.79
C GLN A 86 10.46 0.39 5.16
N LYS A 87 9.50 0.79 5.99
CA LYS A 87 8.19 1.29 5.56
C LYS A 87 8.32 2.52 4.66
N GLU A 88 9.17 3.49 5.03
CA GLU A 88 9.36 4.70 4.23
C GLU A 88 9.92 4.37 2.84
N THR A 89 10.91 3.49 2.79
CA THR A 89 11.50 3.03 1.52
C THR A 89 10.47 2.32 0.64
N LEU A 90 9.66 1.43 1.22
CA LEU A 90 8.61 0.72 0.50
C LEU A 90 7.50 1.66 0.04
N LEU A 91 7.11 2.64 0.86
CA LEU A 91 6.09 3.62 0.54
C LEU A 91 6.48 4.46 -0.68
N SER A 92 7.72 4.94 -0.73
CA SER A 92 8.27 5.65 -1.89
C SER A 92 8.19 4.81 -3.17
N ASN A 93 8.56 3.52 -3.08
CA ASN A 93 8.50 2.59 -4.20
C ASN A 93 7.05 2.30 -4.68
N VAL A 94 6.12 2.11 -3.73
CA VAL A 94 4.69 1.89 -4.04
C VAL A 94 4.10 3.12 -4.72
N ARG A 95 4.40 4.33 -4.22
CA ARG A 95 3.95 5.59 -4.84
C ARG A 95 4.45 5.73 -6.28
N LYS A 96 5.74 5.44 -6.52
CA LYS A 96 6.34 5.51 -7.86
C LYS A 96 5.66 4.55 -8.85
N ASP A 97 5.42 3.31 -8.45
CA ASP A 97 4.77 2.32 -9.31
C ASP A 97 3.30 2.62 -9.54
N TYR A 98 2.61 3.14 -8.51
CA TYR A 98 1.23 3.62 -8.66
C TYR A 98 1.14 4.76 -9.67
N GLY A 99 2.08 5.71 -9.64
CA GLY A 99 2.16 6.79 -10.63
C GLY A 99 2.31 6.25 -12.06
N LYS A 100 3.20 5.27 -12.28
CA LYS A 100 3.35 4.62 -13.60
C LYS A 100 2.07 3.92 -14.05
N LEU A 101 1.40 3.23 -13.14
CA LEU A 101 0.13 2.57 -13.42
C LEU A 101 -0.97 3.57 -13.79
N LEU A 102 -1.06 4.69 -13.08
CA LEU A 102 -2.00 5.77 -13.39
C LEU A 102 -1.76 6.33 -14.80
N VAL A 103 -0.52 6.70 -15.12
CA VAL A 103 -0.17 7.21 -16.46
C VAL A 103 -0.48 6.17 -17.54
N SER A 104 -0.15 4.90 -17.31
CA SER A 104 -0.46 3.84 -18.29
C SER A 104 -1.95 3.63 -18.48
N ARG A 105 -2.77 3.80 -17.43
CA ARG A 105 -4.24 3.75 -17.52
C ARG A 105 -4.79 4.93 -18.31
N GLU A 106 -4.28 6.13 -18.05
CA GLU A 106 -4.70 7.36 -18.73
C GLU A 106 -4.35 7.37 -20.22
N LEU A 107 -3.14 6.91 -20.57
CA LEU A 107 -2.76 6.74 -21.97
C LEU A 107 -3.68 5.73 -22.68
N TYR A 108 -4.10 4.67 -21.97
CA TYR A 108 -4.94 3.63 -22.54
C TYR A 108 -6.36 4.14 -22.79
N SER A 109 -6.96 4.86 -21.84
CA SER A 109 -8.27 5.50 -22.02
C SER A 109 -8.25 6.53 -23.14
N SER A 110 -7.17 7.31 -23.28
CA SER A 110 -7.02 8.30 -24.34
C SER A 110 -6.95 7.68 -25.75
N ILE A 111 -6.21 6.58 -25.91
CA ILE A 111 -6.20 5.83 -27.19
C ILE A 111 -7.58 5.21 -27.46
N GLU A 112 -8.23 4.68 -26.42
CA GLU A 112 -9.53 4.06 -26.58
C GLU A 112 -10.62 5.07 -26.98
N SER A 113 -10.63 6.26 -26.39
CA SER A 113 -11.59 7.32 -26.74
C SER A 113 -11.38 7.83 -28.15
N THR A 114 -10.13 8.04 -28.57
CA THR A 114 -9.81 8.47 -29.95
C THR A 114 -10.24 7.44 -30.99
N GLU A 115 -9.97 6.14 -30.76
CA GLU A 115 -10.45 5.07 -31.65
C GLU A 115 -11.98 4.99 -31.72
N ARG A 116 -12.67 5.13 -30.57
CA ARG A 116 -14.13 5.17 -30.52
C ARG A 116 -14.70 6.33 -31.32
N ASN A 117 -14.16 7.53 -31.15
CA ASN A 117 -14.60 8.73 -31.88
C ASN A 117 -14.37 8.59 -33.38
N GLN A 118 -13.22 8.04 -33.80
CA GLN A 118 -12.93 7.77 -35.22
C GLN A 118 -13.90 6.74 -35.81
N THR A 119 -14.24 5.70 -35.05
CA THR A 119 -15.17 4.66 -35.49
C THR A 119 -16.58 5.23 -35.64
N GLN A 120 -17.04 6.03 -34.68
CA GLN A 120 -18.32 6.73 -34.75
C GLN A 120 -18.39 7.68 -35.94
N ALA A 121 -17.34 8.48 -36.18
CA ALA A 121 -17.28 9.39 -37.32
C ALA A 121 -17.39 8.64 -38.66
N LYS A 122 -16.70 7.50 -38.81
CA LYS A 122 -16.78 6.66 -40.02
C LYS A 122 -18.18 6.09 -40.24
N LEU A 123 -18.83 5.63 -39.17
CA LEU A 123 -20.19 5.10 -39.24
C LEU A 123 -21.18 6.19 -39.70
N LEU A 124 -21.07 7.41 -39.16
CA LEU A 124 -21.92 8.53 -39.56
C LEU A 124 -21.74 8.89 -41.03
N VAL A 125 -20.49 8.97 -41.52
CA VAL A 125 -20.20 9.23 -42.94
C VAL A 125 -20.83 8.16 -43.83
N SER A 126 -20.65 6.88 -43.50
CA SER A 126 -21.24 5.78 -44.29
C SER A 126 -22.77 5.77 -44.27
N ALA A 127 -23.40 6.20 -43.17
CA ALA A 127 -24.85 6.34 -43.06
C ALA A 127 -25.39 7.49 -43.93
N ILE A 128 -24.64 8.58 -44.05
CA ILE A 128 -24.98 9.70 -44.95
C ILE A 128 -24.83 9.25 -46.41
N GLU A 129 -23.76 8.55 -46.76
CA GLU A 129 -23.54 8.06 -48.13
C GLU A 129 -24.64 7.09 -48.58
N THR A 130 -25.05 6.17 -47.71
CA THR A 130 -26.15 5.22 -47.98
C THR A 130 -27.51 5.91 -48.13
N THR A 131 -27.79 6.94 -47.34
CA THR A 131 -29.04 7.71 -47.48
C THR A 131 -29.08 8.58 -48.73
N ILE A 132 -27.94 9.15 -49.16
CA ILE A 132 -27.85 9.89 -50.43
C ILE A 132 -28.04 8.96 -51.63
N THR A 133 -27.41 7.78 -51.62
CA THR A 133 -27.58 6.80 -52.70
C THR A 133 -29.01 6.26 -52.77
N ALA A 134 -29.66 6.00 -51.63
CA ALA A 134 -31.06 5.60 -51.58
C ALA A 134 -32.06 6.69 -52.01
N ARG A 135 -31.68 7.98 -51.99
CA ARG A 135 -32.53 9.10 -52.43
C ARG A 135 -32.41 9.40 -53.93
N ASN A 136 -31.27 9.06 -54.53
CA ASN A 136 -30.97 9.30 -55.95
C ASN A 136 -31.27 8.07 -56.84
N SER A 137 -31.85 7.01 -56.27
CA SER A 137 -32.38 5.82 -56.97
C SER A 137 -33.90 5.82 -56.93
#